data_AF-A0A9D7SWQ1-F1
#
_entry.id   AF-A0A9D7SWQ1-F1
#
_cell.length_a   1.000
_cell.length_b   1.000
_cell.length_c   1.000
_cell.angle_alpha   90.00
_cell.angle_beta   90.00
_cell.angle_gamma   90.00
#
_symmetry.space_group_name_H-M   'P 1'
#
loop_
_entity.id
_entity.type
_entity.pdbx_description
1 polymer ?
#
loop_
_entity_poly.entity_id
_entity_poly.type
_entity_poly.pdbx_seq_one_letter_code
_entity_poly.pdbx_strand_id
1 'polypeptide(L)'
;MATRILLFMMMALVIVRCKDTETFVPDPNAVKFNSSAFVEVRDVNGLPQEGVEISIGNEVAYTNGDGVVYLKDVTMEKSTYVTAVKSGFFHGSRRFYPMVNHTELVKIILLPFNAIGSMQSANGGIVNLTDGTTLEFPENAIVDRNGNEYNGTVSISAQPLHAGDPNLSYKMPGDLVGDKENGDRGSLASMGMVAVEMRSLTGDLLQVKSGSKVEIRMSIPATMISNAPSTIPMWYFDESTGYWKEQGQATLEGNTYVAQVGHFSYWNYDAWFPAVKWGATFLYEDGSPASSVPVCISIISLATTKCAFTNEAGIVCGLVAADELLLMEVFSPCGETIFSQQIGPFSDSTMTGPYTIPSSTLALTNINGTAVNCDGEPVTNGYTKIRVNDVNYFTATDATTGTFDLTVINCNESDATVTALDVAAVKQSLPLTFAYAPVINAGTITVCEAINEFIDVEVTGYADHVVFLLPTVSIQTIHNTINASDSTQTGFKYFYAGFDATAPGTYTTQACEMAFELPGTNTYVYRSDAVLTIEVTYYGGPGDYILGNVSGIVTTGPNNGNVEYPFTGTFSVLRE
;
A
#
# COMPACT_ATOMS: atom_id res chain seq x y z
N MET A 1 54.35 46.16 47.06
CA MET A 1 54.05 45.12 48.07
C MET A 1 53.31 44.01 47.36
N ALA A 2 54.03 42.93 47.08
CA ALA A 2 53.49 41.74 46.45
C ALA A 2 53.02 40.76 47.53
N THR A 3 52.15 39.85 47.11
CA THR A 3 52.01 38.46 47.59
C THR A 3 50.71 38.14 48.36
N ARG A 4 49.81 37.47 47.60
CA ARG A 4 48.94 36.34 47.94
C ARG A 4 47.80 36.52 48.95
N ILE A 5 46.58 36.41 48.43
CA ILE A 5 45.47 35.73 49.09
C ILE A 5 45.01 34.61 48.15
N LEU A 6 45.12 33.38 48.63
CA LEU A 6 44.50 32.19 48.06
C LEU A 6 43.04 32.19 48.54
N LEU A 7 42.06 32.16 47.64
CA LEU A 7 40.67 31.85 47.99
C LEU A 7 40.17 30.68 47.16
N PHE A 8 39.62 29.70 47.88
CA PHE A 8 39.02 28.46 47.42
C PHE A 8 38.01 28.67 46.28
N MET A 9 38.21 27.95 45.17
CA MET A 9 37.24 27.85 44.09
C MET A 9 36.30 26.67 44.38
N MET A 10 35.09 26.99 44.80
CA MET A 10 33.97 26.07 44.98
C MET A 10 33.38 25.76 43.60
N MET A 11 33.73 24.60 43.03
CA MET A 11 33.17 24.11 41.77
C MET A 11 31.90 23.32 42.09
N ALA A 12 30.74 23.93 41.81
CA ALA A 12 29.44 23.29 41.94
C ALA A 12 29.30 22.17 40.90
N LEU A 13 29.19 20.92 41.36
CA LEU A 13 28.67 19.82 40.57
C LEU A 13 27.18 20.07 40.30
N VAL A 14 26.81 20.33 39.05
CA VAL A 14 25.44 20.14 38.57
C VAL A 14 25.40 18.81 37.85
N ILE A 15 24.86 17.80 38.54
CA ILE A 15 24.49 16.51 37.96
C ILE A 15 23.14 16.75 37.28
N VAL A 16 23.13 16.92 35.96
CA VAL A 16 21.89 16.85 35.18
C VAL A 16 21.51 15.38 35.06
N ARG A 17 20.62 14.93 35.94
CA ARG A 17 19.80 13.73 35.70
C ARG A 17 18.69 14.15 34.74
N CYS A 18 18.69 13.65 33.51
CA CYS A 18 17.45 13.57 32.74
C CYS A 18 16.56 12.51 33.40
N LYS A 19 15.44 12.97 33.93
CA LYS A 19 14.32 12.14 34.36
C LYS A 19 13.25 12.37 33.29
N ASP A 20 13.28 11.58 32.22
CA ASP A 20 12.20 11.56 31.23
C ASP A 20 11.48 10.23 31.36
N THR A 21 10.57 10.17 32.34
CA THR A 21 9.38 9.33 32.22
C THR A 21 8.31 10.22 31.61
N GLU A 22 8.43 10.53 30.33
CA GLU A 22 7.33 11.11 29.58
C GLU A 22 6.47 9.95 29.06
N THR A 23 5.32 9.78 29.69
CA THR A 23 4.17 9.11 29.08
C THR A 23 3.96 9.70 27.71
N PHE A 24 3.87 8.85 26.67
CA PHE A 24 3.67 9.26 25.29
C PHE A 24 2.45 10.18 25.15
N VAL A 25 2.69 11.48 25.06
CA VAL A 25 1.75 12.47 24.54
C VAL A 25 2.08 12.57 23.05
N PRO A 26 1.11 12.43 22.13
CA PRO A 26 1.35 12.68 20.71
C PRO A 26 2.00 14.07 20.57
N ASP A 27 3.18 14.12 19.96
CA ASP A 27 3.94 15.36 19.76
C ASP A 27 3.00 16.38 19.08
N PRO A 28 2.65 17.51 19.74
CA PRO A 28 1.66 18.44 19.22
C PRO A 28 2.11 19.14 17.93
N ASN A 29 3.38 19.01 17.53
CA ASN A 29 3.87 19.43 16.24
C ASN A 29 4.58 18.25 15.55
N ALA A 30 3.85 17.49 14.74
CA ALA A 30 4.47 16.49 13.88
C ALA A 30 5.60 17.15 13.06
N VAL A 31 6.84 16.70 13.27
CA VAL A 31 7.97 17.13 12.45
C VAL A 31 7.72 16.61 11.04
N LYS A 32 7.30 17.51 10.16
CA LYS A 32 7.07 17.26 8.74
C LYS A 32 8.37 17.43 7.96
N PHE A 33 8.61 16.56 7.00
CA PHE A 33 9.75 16.62 6.09
C PHE A 33 9.35 16.04 4.73
N ASN A 34 10.10 16.37 3.68
CA ASN A 34 9.87 15.77 2.38
C ASN A 34 10.66 14.46 2.27
N SER A 35 10.01 13.44 1.73
CA SER A 35 10.58 12.13 1.44
C SER A 35 9.91 11.56 0.21
N SER A 36 10.48 10.48 -0.34
CA SER A 36 9.86 9.76 -1.43
C SER A 36 9.41 8.36 -0.99
N ALA A 37 8.46 7.77 -1.71
CA ALA A 37 8.09 6.37 -1.51
C ALA A 37 7.61 5.72 -2.80
N PHE A 38 7.96 4.45 -2.98
CA PHE A 38 7.22 3.54 -3.85
C PHE A 38 6.13 2.85 -3.04
N VAL A 39 4.89 2.90 -3.53
CA VAL A 39 3.78 2.12 -2.98
C VAL A 39 3.40 1.06 -3.99
N GLU A 40 3.63 -0.20 -3.63
CA GLU A 40 3.29 -1.38 -4.41
C GLU A 40 1.99 -2.00 -3.88
N VAL A 41 1.01 -2.17 -4.77
CA VAL A 41 -0.28 -2.76 -4.46
C VAL A 41 -0.53 -4.01 -5.29
N ARG A 42 -0.84 -5.10 -4.59
CA ARG A 42 -1.20 -6.40 -5.17
C ARG A 42 -2.51 -6.91 -4.58
N ASP A 43 -3.10 -7.91 -5.22
CA ASP A 43 -4.17 -8.71 -4.61
C ASP A 43 -3.60 -9.89 -3.81
N VAL A 44 -4.49 -10.68 -3.20
CA VAL A 44 -4.14 -11.89 -2.44
C VAL A 44 -3.49 -13.00 -3.28
N ASN A 45 -3.60 -12.95 -4.61
CA ASN A 45 -2.96 -13.89 -5.53
C ASN A 45 -1.58 -13.39 -6.00
N GLY A 46 -1.16 -12.20 -5.57
CA GLY A 46 0.09 -11.58 -5.98
C GLY A 46 0.01 -10.83 -7.31
N LEU A 47 -1.18 -10.66 -7.90
CA LEU A 47 -1.35 -9.90 -9.13
C LEU A 47 -1.29 -8.39 -8.85
N PRO A 48 -0.54 -7.61 -9.65
CA PRO A 48 -0.49 -6.17 -9.49
C PRO A 48 -1.88 -5.55 -9.62
N GLN A 49 -2.13 -4.49 -8.86
CA GLN A 49 -3.41 -3.78 -8.90
C GLN A 49 -3.20 -2.37 -9.45
N GLU A 50 -3.59 -2.16 -10.71
CA GLU A 50 -3.64 -0.84 -11.34
C GLU A 50 -4.83 -0.02 -10.82
N GLY A 51 -4.68 1.31 -10.87
CA GLY A 51 -5.74 2.27 -10.63
C GLY A 51 -6.21 2.32 -9.18
N VAL A 52 -5.37 1.84 -8.25
CA VAL A 52 -5.61 1.95 -6.81
C VAL A 52 -5.29 3.37 -6.40
N GLU A 53 -6.22 4.05 -5.75
CA GLU A 53 -6.00 5.37 -5.18
C GLU A 53 -5.12 5.26 -3.94
N ILE A 54 -3.93 5.86 -4.01
CA ILE A 54 -2.96 5.97 -2.94
C ILE A 54 -3.01 7.37 -2.36
N SER A 55 -3.18 7.48 -1.05
CA SER A 55 -3.19 8.79 -0.38
C SER A 55 -2.18 8.85 0.75
N ILE A 56 -1.39 9.92 0.80
CA ILE A 56 -0.51 10.27 1.93
C ILE A 56 -0.78 11.73 2.31
N GLY A 57 -1.42 11.93 3.47
CA GLY A 57 -1.87 13.27 3.86
C GLY A 57 -2.87 13.83 2.85
N ASN A 58 -2.50 14.90 2.15
CA ASN A 58 -3.32 15.50 1.09
C ASN A 58 -2.89 15.09 -0.33
N GLU A 59 -1.76 14.37 -0.45
CA GLU A 59 -1.27 13.90 -1.75
C GLU A 59 -2.05 12.66 -2.17
N VAL A 60 -2.50 12.64 -3.42
CA VAL A 60 -3.26 11.53 -4.02
C VAL A 60 -2.61 11.15 -5.34
N ALA A 61 -2.42 9.84 -5.55
CA ALA A 61 -1.81 9.26 -6.73
C ALA A 61 -2.46 7.92 -7.06
N TYR A 62 -2.30 7.40 -8.27
CA TYR A 62 -2.82 6.08 -8.63
C TYR A 62 -1.73 5.14 -9.11
N THR A 63 -1.88 3.86 -8.78
CA THR A 63 -0.96 2.81 -9.24
C THR A 63 -1.07 2.58 -10.74
N ASN A 64 0.06 2.32 -11.40
CA ASN A 64 0.16 1.94 -12.81
C ASN A 64 -0.13 0.44 -13.04
N GLY A 65 0.03 -0.04 -14.28
CA GLY A 65 -0.12 -1.46 -14.66
C GLY A 65 0.77 -2.45 -13.89
N ASP A 66 1.92 -2.02 -13.37
CA ASP A 66 2.76 -2.84 -12.47
C ASP A 66 2.24 -2.86 -11.02
N GLY A 67 1.13 -2.17 -10.73
CA GLY A 67 0.56 -2.01 -9.40
C GLY A 67 1.38 -1.06 -8.52
N VAL A 68 2.17 -0.16 -9.11
CA VAL A 68 3.09 0.71 -8.35
C VAL A 68 2.80 2.18 -8.62
N VAL A 69 3.01 3.01 -7.60
CA VAL A 69 3.11 4.45 -7.74
C VAL A 69 4.37 4.98 -7.06
N TYR A 70 5.01 5.96 -7.69
CA TYR A 70 6.16 6.68 -7.13
C TYR A 70 5.72 8.05 -6.64
N LEU A 71 5.72 8.24 -5.32
CA LEU A 71 5.42 9.50 -4.65
C LEU A 71 6.75 10.21 -4.38
N LYS A 72 7.09 11.22 -5.18
CA LYS A 72 8.36 11.94 -5.06
C LYS A 72 8.22 13.18 -4.18
N ASP A 73 9.15 13.35 -3.24
CA ASP A 73 9.30 14.55 -2.40
C ASP A 73 8.00 15.02 -1.73
N VAL A 74 7.14 14.07 -1.36
CA VAL A 74 5.87 14.34 -0.67
C VAL A 74 6.12 14.63 0.81
N THR A 75 5.29 15.51 1.39
CA THR A 75 5.40 15.86 2.80
C THR A 75 4.92 14.72 3.69
N MET A 76 5.84 14.16 4.46
CA MET A 76 5.65 13.04 5.38
C MET A 76 5.93 13.43 6.82
N GLU A 77 5.45 12.60 7.74
CA GLU A 77 5.74 12.67 9.17
C GLU A 77 6.62 11.49 9.60
N LYS A 78 7.23 11.57 10.80
CA LYS A 78 8.04 10.47 11.37
C LYS A 78 7.28 9.14 11.48
N SER A 79 5.95 9.20 11.50
CA SER A 79 5.06 8.05 11.34
C SER A 79 4.01 8.44 10.31
N THR A 80 4.12 7.90 9.12
CA THR A 80 3.28 8.28 7.98
C THR A 80 2.24 7.21 7.71
N TYR A 81 1.00 7.63 7.47
CA TYR A 81 -0.12 6.77 7.11
C TYR A 81 -0.37 6.88 5.62
N VAL A 82 -0.46 5.73 4.95
CA VAL A 82 -0.82 5.63 3.53
C VAL A 82 -2.05 4.74 3.38
N THR A 83 -3.01 5.20 2.59
CA THR A 83 -4.22 4.46 2.25
C THR A 83 -4.16 3.95 0.81
N ALA A 84 -4.87 2.87 0.54
CA ALA A 84 -5.01 2.24 -0.76
C ALA A 84 -6.48 1.86 -0.96
N VAL A 85 -7.17 2.57 -1.86
CA VAL A 85 -8.61 2.42 -2.08
C VAL A 85 -8.86 1.99 -3.52
N LYS A 86 -9.60 0.89 -3.68
CA LYS A 86 -10.07 0.40 -4.98
C LYS A 86 -11.42 -0.28 -4.82
N SER A 87 -12.34 0.00 -5.74
CA SER A 87 -13.65 -0.66 -5.76
C SER A 87 -13.50 -2.18 -5.87
N GLY A 88 -14.33 -2.94 -5.14
CA GLY A 88 -14.24 -4.40 -5.05
C GLY A 88 -13.22 -4.91 -4.04
N PHE A 89 -12.57 -4.04 -3.27
CA PHE A 89 -11.66 -4.40 -2.19
C PHE A 89 -12.06 -3.71 -0.88
N PHE A 90 -11.68 -4.32 0.25
CA PHE A 90 -11.71 -3.63 1.54
C PHE A 90 -10.67 -2.50 1.56
N HIS A 91 -10.89 -1.50 2.43
CA HIS A 91 -9.96 -0.39 2.63
C HIS A 91 -8.56 -0.90 3.00
N GLY A 92 -7.59 -0.68 2.11
CA GLY A 92 -6.19 -1.03 2.35
C GLY A 92 -5.46 0.14 3.00
N SER A 93 -4.52 -0.15 3.92
CA SER A 93 -3.63 0.89 4.43
C SER A 93 -2.38 0.34 5.11
N ARG A 94 -1.37 1.21 5.23
CA ARG A 94 -0.12 0.97 5.97
C ARG A 94 0.25 2.18 6.79
N ARG A 95 0.96 1.92 7.90
CA ARG A 95 1.73 2.95 8.59
C ARG A 95 3.20 2.57 8.52
N PHE A 96 4.05 3.53 8.19
CA PHE A 96 5.49 3.33 8.03
C PHE A 96 6.27 4.53 8.59
N TYR A 97 7.59 4.38 8.68
CA TYR A 97 8.47 5.31 9.39
C TYR A 97 9.56 5.81 8.44
N PRO A 98 9.24 6.80 7.59
CA PRO A 98 10.16 7.29 6.57
C PRO A 98 11.38 7.99 7.17
N MET A 99 12.49 8.00 6.41
CA MET A 99 13.68 8.79 6.73
C MET A 99 13.86 9.96 5.78
N VAL A 100 14.29 11.11 6.33
CA VAL A 100 14.52 12.34 5.55
C VAL A 100 15.46 12.07 4.38
N ASN A 101 15.06 12.51 3.18
CA ASN A 101 15.80 12.35 1.92
C ASN A 101 16.05 10.89 1.51
N HIS A 102 15.25 9.95 2.01
CA HIS A 102 15.27 8.55 1.59
C HIS A 102 13.96 8.17 0.88
N THR A 103 14.04 7.13 0.05
CA THR A 103 12.94 6.56 -0.71
C THR A 103 12.48 5.24 -0.11
N GLU A 104 11.32 5.27 0.54
CA GLU A 104 10.76 4.09 1.19
C GLU A 104 10.08 3.13 0.18
N LEU A 105 10.01 1.85 0.51
CA LEU A 105 9.17 0.88 -0.20
C LEU A 105 8.05 0.41 0.73
N VAL A 106 6.80 0.64 0.33
CA VAL A 106 5.61 0.21 1.06
C VAL A 106 4.81 -0.76 0.22
N LYS A 107 4.50 -1.93 0.79
CA LYS A 107 3.68 -2.96 0.13
C LYS A 107 2.32 -3.10 0.80
N ILE A 108 1.27 -3.11 -0.03
CA ILE A 108 -0.12 -3.33 0.36
C ILE A 108 -0.70 -4.48 -0.46
N ILE A 109 -1.30 -5.44 0.21
CA ILE A 109 -2.09 -6.51 -0.41
C ILE A 109 -3.56 -6.23 -0.10
N LEU A 110 -4.32 -5.89 -1.14
CA LEU A 110 -5.75 -5.62 -1.00
C LEU A 110 -6.54 -6.91 -0.80
N LEU A 111 -7.51 -6.84 0.12
CA LEU A 111 -8.40 -7.96 0.43
C LEU A 111 -9.68 -7.83 -0.41
N PRO A 112 -10.10 -8.88 -1.12
CA PRO A 112 -11.28 -8.80 -1.99
C PRO A 112 -12.55 -8.60 -1.17
N PHE A 113 -13.41 -7.70 -1.64
CA PHE A 113 -14.70 -7.39 -1.05
C PHE A 113 -15.79 -8.28 -1.64
N ASN A 114 -15.88 -9.51 -1.16
CA ASN A 114 -16.88 -10.47 -1.60
C ASN A 114 -17.90 -10.73 -0.50
N ALA A 115 -19.19 -10.69 -0.85
CA ALA A 115 -20.25 -11.10 0.05
C ALA A 115 -20.11 -12.60 0.36
N ILE A 116 -19.97 -12.92 1.63
CA ILE A 116 -19.85 -14.30 2.13
C ILE A 116 -21.21 -14.87 2.56
N GLY A 117 -22.21 -14.01 2.70
CA GLY A 117 -23.55 -14.40 3.10
C GLY A 117 -24.52 -13.22 3.15
N SER A 118 -25.76 -13.54 3.46
CA SER A 118 -26.80 -12.55 3.73
C SER A 118 -27.78 -13.06 4.77
N MET A 119 -28.39 -12.14 5.53
CA MET A 119 -29.39 -12.46 6.53
C MET A 119 -30.50 -11.40 6.56
N GLN A 120 -31.67 -11.74 7.12
CA GLN A 120 -32.70 -10.75 7.42
C GLN A 120 -32.36 -10.06 8.75
N SER A 121 -32.28 -8.73 8.75
CA SER A 121 -31.95 -7.94 9.95
C SER A 121 -32.84 -8.29 11.16
N ALA A 122 -34.14 -8.48 10.92
CA ALA A 122 -35.10 -8.81 11.98
C ALA A 122 -34.84 -10.15 12.68
N ASN A 123 -34.19 -11.10 12.00
CA ASN A 123 -34.01 -12.47 12.49
C ASN A 123 -32.62 -12.73 13.09
N GLY A 124 -31.63 -11.88 12.82
CA GLY A 124 -30.25 -12.22 13.17
C GLY A 124 -29.74 -13.42 12.36
N GLY A 125 -28.73 -14.11 12.91
CA GLY A 125 -28.26 -15.39 12.40
C GLY A 125 -26.75 -15.59 12.53
N ILE A 126 -26.30 -16.80 12.18
CA ILE A 126 -24.89 -17.16 12.15
C ILE A 126 -24.41 -17.19 10.70
N VAL A 127 -23.34 -16.46 10.40
CA VAL A 127 -22.60 -16.52 9.14
C VAL A 127 -21.30 -17.28 9.37
N ASN A 128 -21.05 -18.29 8.55
CA ASN A 128 -19.85 -19.12 8.62
C ASN A 128 -18.94 -18.79 7.43
N LEU A 129 -17.67 -18.55 7.71
CA LEU A 129 -16.63 -18.35 6.71
C LEU A 129 -15.96 -19.68 6.37
N THR A 130 -15.29 -19.75 5.23
CA THR A 130 -14.67 -20.98 4.72
C THR A 130 -13.51 -21.49 5.58
N ASP A 131 -12.88 -20.61 6.37
CA ASP A 131 -11.80 -20.93 7.31
C ASP A 131 -12.32 -21.42 8.67
N GLY A 132 -13.64 -21.44 8.89
CA GLY A 132 -14.27 -21.78 10.16
C GLY A 132 -14.49 -20.58 11.09
N THR A 133 -14.14 -19.37 10.69
CA THR A 133 -14.53 -18.15 11.43
C THR A 133 -16.05 -17.99 11.38
N THR A 134 -16.65 -17.59 12.50
CA THR A 134 -18.12 -17.40 12.59
C THR A 134 -18.49 -16.03 13.13
N LEU A 135 -19.54 -15.45 12.56
CA LEU A 135 -20.17 -14.20 13.00
C LEU A 135 -21.61 -14.50 13.44
N GLU A 136 -21.96 -14.28 14.71
CA GLU A 136 -23.32 -14.47 15.24
C GLU A 136 -24.00 -13.14 15.56
N PHE A 137 -25.03 -12.84 14.78
CA PHE A 137 -25.81 -11.61 14.84
C PHE A 137 -27.10 -11.81 15.64
N PRO A 138 -27.38 -10.96 16.64
CA PRO A 138 -28.68 -10.95 17.29
C PRO A 138 -29.80 -10.45 16.36
N GLU A 139 -31.04 -10.78 16.71
CA GLU A 139 -32.24 -10.22 16.10
C GLU A 139 -32.27 -8.69 16.25
N ASN A 140 -32.70 -7.97 15.20
CA ASN A 140 -32.91 -6.51 15.20
C ASN A 140 -31.66 -5.70 15.61
N ALA A 141 -30.47 -6.23 15.31
CA ALA A 141 -29.18 -5.65 15.71
C ALA A 141 -28.57 -4.71 14.68
N ILE A 142 -29.27 -4.35 13.59
CA ILE A 142 -28.67 -3.64 12.44
C ILE A 142 -29.37 -2.29 12.21
N VAL A 143 -28.57 -1.26 11.94
CA VAL A 143 -28.98 0.11 11.65
C VAL A 143 -28.31 0.63 10.38
N ASP A 144 -28.87 1.68 9.79
CA ASP A 144 -28.19 2.46 8.76
C ASP A 144 -27.07 3.34 9.36
N ARG A 145 -26.29 4.03 8.51
CA ARG A 145 -25.25 4.98 8.95
C ARG A 145 -25.74 6.12 9.84
N ASN A 146 -27.03 6.46 9.78
CA ASN A 146 -27.63 7.52 10.60
C ASN A 146 -28.16 6.99 11.95
N GLY A 147 -28.05 5.68 12.19
CA GLY A 147 -28.54 5.01 13.39
C GLY A 147 -30.03 4.65 13.35
N ASN A 148 -30.71 4.80 12.20
CA ASN A 148 -32.09 4.37 12.06
C ASN A 148 -32.16 2.84 11.93
N GLU A 149 -33.23 2.24 12.46
CA GLU A 149 -33.45 0.80 12.34
C GLU A 149 -33.49 0.36 10.88
N TYR A 150 -32.71 -0.65 10.55
CA TYR A 150 -32.71 -1.24 9.23
C TYR A 150 -33.52 -2.54 9.25
N ASN A 151 -34.59 -2.60 8.46
CA ASN A 151 -35.46 -3.77 8.36
C ASN A 151 -35.46 -4.29 6.92
N GLY A 152 -34.44 -5.09 6.60
CA GLY A 152 -34.25 -5.67 5.27
C GLY A 152 -33.13 -6.71 5.25
N THR A 153 -32.80 -7.15 4.04
CA THR A 153 -31.69 -8.09 3.80
C THR A 153 -30.36 -7.37 3.98
N VAL A 154 -29.52 -7.90 4.85
CA VAL A 154 -28.14 -7.48 5.11
C VAL A 154 -27.23 -8.40 4.32
N SER A 155 -26.43 -7.84 3.40
CA SER A 155 -25.30 -8.51 2.77
C SER A 155 -24.06 -8.32 3.64
N ILE A 156 -23.33 -9.40 3.90
CA ILE A 156 -22.17 -9.42 4.78
C ILE A 156 -20.95 -9.82 3.97
N SER A 157 -19.92 -8.97 3.99
CA SER A 157 -18.59 -9.25 3.46
C SER A 157 -17.64 -9.37 4.64
N ALA A 158 -16.86 -10.45 4.71
CA ALA A 158 -15.82 -10.56 5.74
C ALA A 158 -14.58 -11.31 5.23
N GLN A 159 -13.43 -10.95 5.76
CA GLN A 159 -12.13 -11.55 5.43
C GLN A 159 -11.37 -11.89 6.72
N PRO A 160 -11.09 -13.17 6.99
CA PRO A 160 -10.24 -13.58 8.10
C PRO A 160 -8.77 -13.40 7.72
N LEU A 161 -7.96 -12.95 8.67
CA LEU A 161 -6.52 -12.73 8.53
C LEU A 161 -5.83 -13.49 9.66
N HIS A 162 -5.33 -14.69 9.37
CA HIS A 162 -4.69 -15.52 10.38
C HIS A 162 -3.33 -14.96 10.79
N ALA A 163 -3.01 -15.03 12.08
CA ALA A 163 -1.73 -14.55 12.61
C ALA A 163 -0.50 -15.26 12.02
N GLY A 164 -0.67 -16.50 11.54
CA GLY A 164 0.39 -17.27 10.89
C GLY A 164 0.53 -17.03 9.38
N ASP A 165 -0.23 -16.09 8.80
CA ASP A 165 -0.08 -15.72 7.39
C ASP A 165 1.24 -14.97 7.18
N PRO A 166 2.17 -15.47 6.34
CA PRO A 166 3.45 -14.80 6.10
C PRO A 166 3.29 -13.41 5.48
N ASN A 167 2.14 -13.12 4.88
CA ASN A 167 1.78 -11.84 4.29
C ASN A 167 0.86 -10.99 5.19
N LEU A 168 0.62 -11.38 6.46
CA LEU A 168 -0.25 -10.64 7.38
C LEU A 168 0.14 -9.14 7.43
N SER A 169 1.44 -8.88 7.54
CA SER A 169 1.98 -7.52 7.60
C SER A 169 1.77 -6.70 6.34
N TYR A 170 1.39 -7.32 5.22
CA TYR A 170 1.06 -6.67 3.95
C TYR A 170 -0.45 -6.67 3.67
N LYS A 171 -1.25 -7.47 4.38
CA LYS A 171 -2.73 -7.53 4.29
C LYS A 171 -3.49 -6.69 5.34
N MET A 172 -2.98 -6.60 6.57
CA MET A 172 -3.65 -5.91 7.69
C MET A 172 -3.71 -4.38 7.50
N PRO A 173 -4.53 -3.58 8.19
CA PRO A 173 -4.37 -2.13 8.15
C PRO A 173 -3.31 -1.63 9.16
N GLY A 174 -2.74 -0.45 8.92
CA GLY A 174 -1.78 0.19 9.82
C GLY A 174 -0.46 -0.59 9.98
N ASP A 175 0.07 -0.65 11.21
CA ASP A 175 1.35 -1.30 11.52
C ASP A 175 1.39 -2.02 12.88
N LEU A 176 0.25 -2.51 13.38
CA LEU A 176 0.16 -3.12 14.73
C LEU A 176 0.62 -2.17 15.84
N VAL A 177 0.17 -0.92 15.79
CA VAL A 177 0.33 0.08 16.86
C VAL A 177 -1.06 0.53 17.30
N GLY A 178 -1.30 0.47 18.60
CA GLY A 178 -2.60 0.74 19.17
C GLY A 178 -2.57 1.61 20.42
N ASP A 179 -3.67 2.35 20.60
CA ASP A 179 -3.94 3.15 21.80
C ASP A 179 -4.91 2.40 22.71
N LYS A 180 -4.49 2.14 23.94
CA LYS A 180 -5.36 1.60 24.99
C LYS A 180 -6.50 2.56 25.33
N GLU A 181 -7.52 2.09 26.04
CA GLU A 181 -8.64 2.94 26.49
C GLU A 181 -8.18 4.12 27.37
N ASN A 182 -7.04 3.98 28.07
CA ASN A 182 -6.44 5.03 28.89
C ASN A 182 -5.57 6.03 28.08
N GLY A 183 -5.42 5.84 26.77
CA GLY A 183 -4.65 6.69 25.87
C GLY A 183 -3.18 6.29 25.68
N ASP A 184 -2.68 5.26 26.38
CA ASP A 184 -1.29 4.80 26.19
C ASP A 184 -1.13 4.13 24.82
N ARG A 185 -0.13 4.57 24.05
CA ARG A 185 0.27 3.94 22.78
C ARG A 185 1.28 2.82 22.98
N GLY A 186 1.11 1.72 22.27
CA GLY A 186 2.05 0.59 22.31
C GLY A 186 2.02 -0.28 21.06
N SER A 187 2.87 -1.30 21.07
CA SER A 187 2.99 -2.30 20.01
C SER A 187 1.97 -3.42 20.26
N LEU A 188 1.38 -3.90 19.19
CA LEU A 188 0.40 -4.98 19.20
C LEU A 188 1.02 -6.27 18.65
N ALA A 189 0.52 -7.38 19.16
CA ALA A 189 0.95 -8.73 18.84
C ALA A 189 -0.28 -9.58 18.50
N SER A 190 -0.52 -9.76 17.20
CA SER A 190 -1.77 -10.36 16.71
C SER A 190 -1.81 -11.86 16.81
N MET A 191 -2.97 -12.36 17.26
CA MET A 191 -3.38 -13.76 17.23
C MET A 191 -4.45 -14.04 16.16
N GLY A 192 -4.85 -13.02 15.39
CA GLY A 192 -5.77 -13.09 14.27
C GLY A 192 -6.55 -11.79 14.11
N MET A 193 -7.01 -11.50 12.89
CA MET A 193 -7.90 -10.37 12.61
C MET A 193 -9.07 -10.81 11.74
N VAL A 194 -10.12 -10.00 11.74
CA VAL A 194 -11.22 -10.10 10.79
C VAL A 194 -11.60 -8.71 10.29
N ALA A 195 -11.69 -8.56 8.97
CA ALA A 195 -12.35 -7.42 8.35
C ALA A 195 -13.82 -7.77 8.15
N VAL A 196 -14.74 -6.93 8.60
CA VAL A 196 -16.18 -7.14 8.38
C VAL A 196 -16.81 -5.85 7.89
N GLU A 197 -17.67 -5.95 6.88
CA GLU A 197 -18.52 -4.86 6.42
C GLU A 197 -19.92 -5.39 6.08
N MET A 198 -20.93 -4.55 6.33
CA MET A 198 -22.32 -4.88 6.02
C MET A 198 -22.92 -3.85 5.08
N ARG A 199 -23.69 -4.33 4.10
CA ARG A 199 -24.42 -3.48 3.15
C ARG A 199 -25.87 -3.91 2.97
N SER A 200 -26.74 -2.96 2.67
CA SER A 200 -28.06 -3.25 2.12
C SER A 200 -27.94 -3.83 0.70
N LEU A 201 -29.04 -4.37 0.15
CA LEU A 201 -29.07 -4.80 -1.26
C LEU A 201 -28.87 -3.65 -2.26
N THR A 202 -29.09 -2.40 -1.84
CA THR A 202 -28.84 -1.20 -2.64
C THR A 202 -27.41 -0.67 -2.47
N GLY A 203 -26.59 -1.32 -1.64
CA GLY A 203 -25.18 -0.99 -1.43
C GLY A 203 -24.91 -0.01 -0.29
N ASP A 204 -25.93 0.44 0.44
CA ASP A 204 -25.78 1.36 1.57
C ASP A 204 -25.08 0.67 2.74
N LEU A 205 -24.08 1.32 3.36
CA LEU A 205 -23.44 0.75 4.55
C LEU A 205 -24.42 0.63 5.71
N LEU A 206 -24.30 -0.48 6.41
CA LEU A 206 -25.04 -0.79 7.62
C LEU A 206 -24.06 -0.96 8.80
N GLN A 207 -24.56 -0.76 10.00
CA GLN A 207 -23.79 -0.86 11.24
C GLN A 207 -24.56 -1.64 12.31
N VAL A 208 -23.84 -2.06 13.35
CA VAL A 208 -24.45 -2.70 14.51
C VAL A 208 -25.16 -1.63 15.35
N LYS A 209 -26.40 -1.92 15.74
CA LYS A 209 -27.24 -1.06 16.57
C LYS A 209 -26.58 -0.84 17.92
N SER A 210 -26.54 0.42 18.39
CA SER A 210 -26.01 0.75 19.70
C SER A 210 -26.66 -0.11 20.80
N GLY A 211 -25.82 -0.76 21.61
CA GLY A 211 -26.25 -1.68 22.68
C GLY A 211 -26.36 -3.15 22.25
N SER A 212 -26.39 -3.44 20.95
CA SER A 212 -26.26 -4.81 20.42
C SER A 212 -24.78 -5.19 20.30
N LYS A 213 -24.52 -6.50 20.31
CA LYS A 213 -23.18 -7.08 20.13
C LYS A 213 -23.25 -8.27 19.18
N VAL A 214 -22.25 -8.38 18.30
CA VAL A 214 -22.07 -9.52 17.40
C VAL A 214 -20.95 -10.39 17.94
N GLU A 215 -21.17 -11.70 18.02
CA GLU A 215 -20.11 -12.64 18.40
C GLU A 215 -19.18 -12.90 17.21
N ILE A 216 -17.88 -12.87 17.45
CA ILE A 216 -16.84 -13.29 16.52
C ILE A 216 -16.07 -14.44 17.14
N ARG A 217 -16.03 -15.58 16.44
CA ARG A 217 -15.21 -16.74 16.81
C ARG A 217 -14.16 -16.97 15.73
N MET A 218 -12.88 -16.95 16.09
CA MET A 218 -11.77 -17.17 15.16
C MET A 218 -10.74 -18.14 15.74
N SER A 219 -10.33 -19.13 14.94
CA SER A 219 -9.34 -20.13 15.35
C SER A 219 -7.92 -19.55 15.37
N ILE A 220 -7.16 -19.91 16.39
CA ILE A 220 -5.74 -19.55 16.51
C ILE A 220 -4.90 -20.57 15.73
N PRO A 221 -3.85 -20.14 14.99
CA PRO A 221 -2.91 -21.06 14.38
C PRO A 221 -2.34 -22.07 15.38
N ALA A 222 -2.24 -23.34 14.98
CA ALA A 222 -1.78 -24.42 15.86
C ALA A 222 -0.36 -24.20 16.42
N THR A 223 0.49 -23.46 15.69
CA THR A 223 1.84 -23.09 16.12
C THR A 223 1.89 -22.04 17.23
N MET A 224 0.78 -21.34 17.47
CA MET A 224 0.70 -20.23 18.44
C MET A 224 -0.14 -20.58 19.67
N ILE A 225 -0.97 -21.63 19.61
CA ILE A 225 -1.95 -21.96 20.65
C ILE A 225 -1.33 -22.20 22.03
N SER A 226 -0.11 -22.74 22.11
CA SER A 226 0.57 -22.98 23.38
C SER A 226 0.97 -21.69 24.10
N ASN A 227 1.08 -20.59 23.35
CA ASN A 227 1.50 -19.28 23.84
C ASN A 227 0.30 -18.32 23.96
N ALA A 228 -0.89 -18.73 23.52
CA ALA A 228 -2.08 -17.91 23.52
C ALA A 228 -2.62 -17.68 24.95
N PRO A 229 -2.78 -16.42 25.40
CA PRO A 229 -3.35 -16.14 26.71
C PRO A 229 -4.83 -16.55 26.80
N SER A 230 -5.32 -16.88 28.00
CA SER A 230 -6.72 -17.28 28.20
C SER A 230 -7.74 -16.17 27.91
N THR A 231 -7.30 -14.92 28.01
CA THR A 231 -8.05 -13.72 27.62
C THR A 231 -7.14 -12.75 26.89
N ILE A 232 -7.64 -12.03 25.89
CA ILE A 232 -6.85 -11.09 25.09
C ILE A 232 -7.68 -9.83 24.76
N PRO A 233 -7.13 -8.61 24.88
CA PRO A 233 -7.84 -7.41 24.47
C PRO A 233 -8.24 -7.43 22.99
N MET A 234 -9.38 -6.81 22.69
CA MET A 234 -9.86 -6.63 21.32
C MET A 234 -9.56 -5.22 20.84
N TRP A 235 -9.24 -5.09 19.56
CA TRP A 235 -8.84 -3.82 18.96
C TRP A 235 -9.59 -3.59 17.67
N TYR A 236 -10.15 -2.40 17.50
CA TYR A 236 -10.72 -1.98 16.24
C TYR A 236 -9.78 -1.01 15.53
N PHE A 237 -9.72 -1.05 14.20
CA PHE A 237 -8.92 -0.10 13.44
C PHE A 237 -9.68 1.20 13.20
N ASP A 238 -9.09 2.32 13.61
CA ASP A 238 -9.60 3.66 13.31
C ASP A 238 -8.93 4.19 12.03
N GLU A 239 -9.65 4.10 10.92
CA GLU A 239 -9.18 4.53 9.59
C GLU A 239 -8.87 6.03 9.51
N SER A 240 -9.45 6.86 10.39
CA SER A 240 -9.20 8.31 10.39
C SER A 240 -7.83 8.66 10.97
N THR A 241 -7.39 7.90 11.98
CA THR A 241 -6.10 8.11 12.64
C THR A 241 -5.03 7.14 12.17
N GLY A 242 -5.42 6.03 11.53
CA GLY A 242 -4.52 4.97 11.11
C GLY A 242 -3.89 4.21 12.28
N TYR A 243 -4.61 4.11 13.41
CA TYR A 243 -4.20 3.40 14.62
C TYR A 243 -5.29 2.44 15.10
N TRP A 244 -4.87 1.39 15.78
CA TRP A 244 -5.77 0.49 16.48
C TRP A 244 -6.24 1.10 17.80
N LYS A 245 -7.47 0.82 18.21
CA LYS A 245 -8.08 1.32 19.44
C LYS A 245 -8.62 0.14 20.24
N GLU A 246 -8.22 0.06 21.50
CA GLU A 246 -8.70 -0.99 22.41
C GLU A 246 -10.20 -0.83 22.65
N GLN A 247 -10.95 -1.93 22.56
CA GLN A 247 -12.34 -2.01 22.99
C GLN A 247 -12.74 -3.46 23.25
N GLY A 248 -13.01 -3.79 24.50
CA GLY A 248 -13.48 -5.12 24.88
C GLY A 248 -12.38 -6.18 24.93
N GLN A 249 -12.78 -7.44 25.03
CA GLN A 249 -11.88 -8.56 25.31
C GLN A 249 -12.45 -9.85 24.72
N ALA A 250 -11.56 -10.74 24.28
CA ALA A 250 -11.88 -12.10 23.87
C ALA A 250 -11.45 -13.13 24.92
N THR A 251 -12.13 -14.26 24.96
CA THR A 251 -11.79 -15.41 25.80
C THR A 251 -11.41 -16.59 24.92
N LEU A 252 -10.39 -17.35 25.33
CA LEU A 252 -9.95 -18.57 24.65
C LEU A 252 -10.86 -19.74 25.02
N GLU A 253 -11.55 -20.30 24.04
CA GLU A 253 -12.38 -21.50 24.16
C GLU A 253 -11.82 -22.61 23.26
N GLY A 254 -11.11 -23.56 23.88
CA GLY A 254 -10.38 -24.60 23.13
C GLY A 254 -9.22 -24.00 22.34
N ASN A 255 -9.38 -23.90 21.02
CA ASN A 255 -8.41 -23.31 20.09
C ASN A 255 -8.91 -22.00 19.45
N THR A 256 -10.01 -21.43 19.94
CA THR A 256 -10.71 -20.33 19.30
C THR A 256 -10.83 -19.16 20.26
N TYR A 257 -10.53 -17.95 19.79
CA TYR A 257 -10.89 -16.74 20.52
C TYR A 257 -12.33 -16.34 20.21
N VAL A 258 -13.10 -16.05 21.27
CA VAL A 258 -14.50 -15.64 21.22
C VAL A 258 -14.64 -14.23 21.78
N ALA A 259 -15.17 -13.31 20.98
CA ALA A 259 -15.33 -11.90 21.32
C ALA A 259 -16.70 -11.35 20.93
N GLN A 260 -17.10 -10.23 21.54
CA GLN A 260 -18.38 -9.56 21.30
C GLN A 260 -18.13 -8.10 20.87
N VAL A 261 -18.43 -7.76 19.61
CA VAL A 261 -18.13 -6.43 19.03
C VAL A 261 -19.39 -5.60 18.83
N GLY A 262 -19.29 -4.27 19.01
CA GLY A 262 -20.44 -3.35 18.95
C GLY A 262 -20.57 -2.55 17.66
N HIS A 263 -19.63 -2.71 16.73
CA HIS A 263 -19.60 -2.06 15.41
C HIS A 263 -18.64 -2.84 14.51
N PHE A 264 -18.63 -2.54 13.22
CA PHE A 264 -17.70 -3.16 12.29
C PHE A 264 -16.71 -2.18 11.66
N SER A 265 -15.52 -2.73 11.53
CA SER A 265 -14.27 -2.23 10.98
C SER A 265 -13.36 -3.48 10.83
N TYR A 266 -12.06 -3.29 10.73
CA TYR A 266 -11.13 -4.35 11.11
C TYR A 266 -11.16 -4.54 12.63
N TRP A 267 -11.16 -5.81 13.06
CA TRP A 267 -11.04 -6.22 14.45
C TRP A 267 -9.86 -7.17 14.63
N ASN A 268 -9.13 -7.03 15.72
CA ASN A 268 -7.92 -7.80 16.01
C ASN A 268 -7.92 -8.33 17.44
N TYR A 269 -7.37 -9.54 17.62
CA TYR A 269 -7.09 -10.17 18.90
C TYR A 269 -5.60 -9.95 19.23
N ASP A 270 -5.27 -8.88 19.96
CA ASP A 270 -3.86 -8.52 20.21
C ASP A 270 -3.50 -8.47 21.70
N ALA A 271 -2.31 -8.99 22.01
CA ALA A 271 -1.60 -8.61 23.21
C ALA A 271 -0.92 -7.24 23.00
N TRP A 272 -0.89 -6.42 24.05
CA TRP A 272 -0.31 -5.09 24.02
C TRP A 272 0.98 -5.04 24.82
N PHE A 273 1.98 -4.35 24.27
CA PHE A 273 3.27 -4.10 24.89
C PHE A 273 3.61 -2.61 24.84
N PRO A 274 4.30 -2.06 25.85
CA PRO A 274 4.98 -0.77 25.67
C PRO A 274 5.85 -0.83 24.41
N ALA A 275 5.93 0.26 23.66
CA ALA A 275 6.70 0.29 22.42
C ALA A 275 7.99 1.11 22.57
N VAL A 276 9.06 0.66 21.93
CA VAL A 276 10.28 1.44 21.71
C VAL A 276 10.54 1.61 20.22
N LYS A 277 11.15 2.73 19.84
CA LYS A 277 11.59 2.94 18.45
C LYS A 277 12.81 2.08 18.20
N TRP A 278 12.74 1.27 17.16
CA TRP A 278 13.84 0.45 16.72
C TRP A 278 14.06 0.62 15.23
N GLY A 279 15.32 0.61 14.81
CA GLY A 279 15.70 0.55 13.41
C GLY A 279 16.99 -0.22 13.22
N ALA A 280 17.23 -0.65 11.98
CA ALA A 280 18.43 -1.37 11.60
C ALA A 280 18.87 -1.01 10.18
N THR A 281 20.18 -1.06 9.95
CA THR A 281 20.79 -0.95 8.61
C THR A 281 21.31 -2.30 8.16
N PHE A 282 21.12 -2.65 6.89
CA PHE A 282 21.54 -3.90 6.27
C PHE A 282 22.35 -3.64 5.00
N LEU A 283 23.50 -4.30 4.88
CA LEU A 283 24.39 -4.25 3.73
C LEU A 283 24.67 -5.68 3.24
N TYR A 284 24.92 -5.84 1.94
CA TYR A 284 25.54 -7.07 1.41
C TYR A 284 27.05 -7.08 1.69
N GLU A 285 27.71 -8.22 1.49
CA GLU A 285 29.16 -8.38 1.73
C GLU A 285 30.03 -7.47 0.85
N ASP A 286 29.54 -7.05 -0.31
CA ASP A 286 30.21 -6.09 -1.20
C ASP A 286 30.08 -4.63 -0.74
N GLY A 287 29.34 -4.38 0.36
CA GLY A 287 29.10 -3.07 0.95
C GLY A 287 27.90 -2.32 0.35
N SER A 288 27.23 -2.88 -0.66
CA SER A 288 26.03 -2.27 -1.23
C SER A 288 24.82 -2.41 -0.27
N PRO A 289 23.89 -1.46 -0.28
CA PRO A 289 22.68 -1.54 0.55
C PRO A 289 21.82 -2.75 0.20
N ALA A 290 21.32 -3.45 1.22
CA ALA A 290 20.27 -4.45 1.05
C ALA A 290 18.91 -3.78 0.90
N SER A 291 18.70 -3.11 -0.25
CA SER A 291 17.47 -2.38 -0.56
C SER A 291 16.30 -3.29 -0.89
N SER A 292 15.09 -2.88 -0.51
CA SER A 292 13.83 -3.56 -0.88
C SER A 292 13.77 -5.02 -0.41
N VAL A 293 14.41 -5.32 0.71
CA VAL A 293 14.43 -6.66 1.31
C VAL A 293 13.48 -6.70 2.51
N PRO A 294 12.60 -7.71 2.61
CA PRO A 294 11.70 -7.85 3.75
C PRO A 294 12.47 -8.24 5.02
N VAL A 295 12.27 -7.45 6.07
CA VAL A 295 12.77 -7.67 7.43
C VAL A 295 11.57 -7.92 8.34
N CYS A 296 11.57 -9.05 9.03
CA CYS A 296 10.53 -9.46 9.95
C CYS A 296 11.06 -9.53 11.37
N ILE A 297 10.28 -9.00 12.31
CA ILE A 297 10.51 -9.05 13.75
C ILE A 297 9.42 -9.90 14.38
N SER A 298 9.82 -10.95 15.08
CA SER A 298 8.93 -11.86 15.79
C SER A 298 9.10 -11.71 17.31
N ILE A 299 8.00 -11.58 18.04
CA ILE A 299 8.01 -11.65 19.51
C ILE A 299 8.06 -13.12 19.89
N ILE A 300 9.20 -13.59 20.41
CA ILE A 300 9.45 -15.02 20.63
C ILE A 300 8.43 -15.64 21.59
N SER A 301 8.02 -14.88 22.61
CA SER A 301 7.07 -15.32 23.63
C SER A 301 5.67 -15.63 23.08
N LEU A 302 5.27 -15.01 21.97
CA LEU A 302 3.95 -15.17 21.35
C LEU A 302 3.98 -15.81 19.95
N ALA A 303 5.16 -15.96 19.35
CA ALA A 303 5.35 -16.44 17.98
C ALA A 303 4.54 -15.64 16.94
N THR A 304 4.39 -14.33 17.17
CA THR A 304 3.73 -13.39 16.25
C THR A 304 4.78 -12.51 15.56
N THR A 305 4.51 -12.14 14.31
CA THR A 305 5.52 -11.54 13.41
C THR A 305 4.98 -10.29 12.75
N LYS A 306 5.81 -9.24 12.71
CA LYS A 306 5.60 -8.02 11.91
C LYS A 306 6.74 -7.86 10.91
N CYS A 307 6.44 -7.50 9.67
CA CYS A 307 7.42 -7.30 8.61
C CYS A 307 7.32 -5.91 7.97
N ALA A 308 8.45 -5.42 7.47
CA ALA A 308 8.56 -4.21 6.66
C ALA A 308 9.73 -4.37 5.67
N PHE A 309 9.79 -3.52 4.64
CA PHE A 309 10.90 -3.52 3.70
C PHE A 309 11.96 -2.52 4.11
N THR A 310 13.22 -2.82 3.79
CA THR A 310 14.29 -1.81 3.81
C THR A 310 14.11 -0.80 2.70
N ASN A 311 14.46 0.47 2.97
CA ASN A 311 14.53 1.53 1.97
C ASN A 311 15.77 1.37 1.06
N GLU A 312 15.98 2.33 0.17
CA GLU A 312 17.09 2.32 -0.81
C GLU A 312 18.48 2.36 -0.16
N ALA A 313 18.59 2.84 1.08
CA ALA A 313 19.80 2.81 1.88
C ALA A 313 19.96 1.54 2.74
N GLY A 314 19.07 0.55 2.58
CA GLY A 314 19.10 -0.69 3.35
C GLY A 314 18.64 -0.50 4.80
N ILE A 315 17.87 0.57 5.09
CA ILE A 315 17.42 0.90 6.45
C ILE A 315 15.94 0.54 6.61
N VAL A 316 15.58 -0.01 7.77
CA VAL A 316 14.19 -0.23 8.19
C VAL A 316 13.98 0.31 9.60
N CYS A 317 12.84 0.96 9.86
CA CYS A 317 12.50 1.55 11.14
C CYS A 317 11.05 1.24 11.54
N GLY A 318 10.79 1.20 12.85
CA GLY A 318 9.44 1.14 13.37
C GLY A 318 9.35 1.07 14.89
N LEU A 319 8.16 0.73 15.36
CA LEU A 319 7.92 0.40 16.76
C LEU A 319 7.98 -1.12 16.96
N VAL A 320 8.68 -1.54 18.01
CA VAL A 320 8.77 -2.93 18.48
C VAL A 320 8.38 -3.01 19.96
N ALA A 321 8.01 -4.20 20.43
CA ALA A 321 7.69 -4.44 21.84
C ALA A 321 8.93 -4.20 22.72
N ALA A 322 8.78 -3.30 23.70
CA ALA A 322 9.79 -2.99 24.69
C ALA A 322 9.97 -4.18 25.64
N ASP A 323 11.20 -4.36 26.14
CA ASP A 323 11.56 -5.39 27.12
C ASP A 323 11.29 -6.85 26.71
N GLU A 324 10.91 -7.10 25.45
CA GLU A 324 10.72 -8.44 24.89
C GLU A 324 11.98 -8.92 24.16
N LEU A 325 12.24 -10.24 24.22
CA LEU A 325 13.23 -10.87 23.36
C LEU A 325 12.63 -11.10 21.97
N LEU A 326 13.30 -10.58 20.95
CA LEU A 326 12.80 -10.58 19.57
C LEU A 326 13.68 -11.45 18.68
N LEU A 327 13.08 -12.04 17.65
CA LEU A 327 13.79 -12.69 16.55
C LEU A 327 13.68 -11.82 15.31
N MET A 328 14.82 -11.40 14.77
CA MET A 328 14.92 -10.66 13.51
C MET A 328 15.31 -11.61 12.38
N GLU A 329 14.50 -11.65 11.33
CA GLU A 329 14.74 -12.44 10.13
C GLU A 329 14.68 -11.56 8.89
N VAL A 330 15.58 -11.81 7.94
CA VAL A 330 15.58 -11.16 6.64
C VAL A 330 15.34 -12.23 5.59
N PHE A 331 14.38 -12.00 4.69
CA PHE A 331 14.03 -12.96 3.64
C PHE A 331 14.49 -12.48 2.28
N SER A 332 14.97 -13.41 1.44
CA SER A 332 15.16 -13.15 0.03
C SER A 332 13.82 -13.09 -0.70
N PRO A 333 13.75 -12.40 -1.86
CA PRO A 333 12.61 -12.50 -2.76
C PRO A 333 12.44 -13.91 -3.35
N CYS A 334 13.42 -14.80 -3.15
CA CYS A 334 13.37 -16.21 -3.52
C CYS A 334 12.60 -17.07 -2.50
N GLY A 335 12.18 -16.50 -1.35
CA GLY A 335 11.42 -17.18 -0.30
C GLY A 335 12.28 -17.83 0.79
N GLU A 336 13.59 -17.62 0.78
CA GLU A 336 14.53 -18.18 1.76
C GLU A 336 14.88 -17.15 2.85
N THR A 337 15.04 -17.59 4.09
CA THR A 337 15.63 -16.77 5.16
C THR A 337 17.14 -16.63 4.92
N ILE A 338 17.62 -15.40 4.71
CA ILE A 338 19.02 -15.08 4.38
C ILE A 338 19.79 -14.49 5.55
N PHE A 339 19.10 -14.06 6.60
CA PHE A 339 19.69 -13.62 7.86
C PHE A 339 18.74 -13.90 9.01
N SER A 340 19.26 -14.30 10.17
CA SER A 340 18.48 -14.54 11.37
C SER A 340 19.29 -14.25 12.62
N GLN A 341 18.75 -13.46 13.54
CA GLN A 341 19.41 -13.11 14.80
C GLN A 341 18.39 -12.77 15.90
N GLN A 342 18.65 -13.25 17.13
CA GLN A 342 17.93 -12.76 18.30
C GLN A 342 18.45 -11.37 18.73
N ILE A 343 17.53 -10.45 18.99
CA ILE A 343 17.81 -9.06 19.38
C ILE A 343 16.96 -8.66 20.60
N GLY A 344 17.32 -7.53 21.21
CA GLY A 344 16.70 -7.07 22.44
C GLY A 344 17.11 -7.90 23.67
N PRO A 345 16.42 -7.76 24.81
CA PRO A 345 15.33 -6.80 25.05
C PRO A 345 15.79 -5.34 24.97
N PHE A 346 14.91 -4.46 24.47
CA PHE A 346 15.18 -3.02 24.33
C PHE A 346 14.29 -2.21 25.27
N SER A 347 14.89 -1.32 26.06
CA SER A 347 14.18 -0.38 26.95
C SER A 347 14.09 1.04 26.39
N ASP A 348 14.93 1.37 25.40
CA ASP A 348 15.09 2.71 24.86
C ASP A 348 15.15 2.69 23.32
N SER A 349 14.96 3.87 22.72
CA SER A 349 15.07 4.03 21.27
C SER A 349 16.46 3.62 20.76
N THR A 350 16.51 2.72 19.77
CA THR A 350 17.76 2.07 19.34
C THR A 350 17.85 1.99 17.82
N MET A 351 19.03 2.29 17.26
CA MET A 351 19.39 2.00 15.86
C MET A 351 20.56 1.01 15.88
N THR A 352 20.45 -0.12 15.18
CA THR A 352 21.47 -1.18 15.14
C THR A 352 22.03 -1.43 13.73
N GLY A 353 23.14 -2.16 13.64
CA GLY A 353 23.81 -2.46 12.38
C GLY A 353 25.01 -1.54 12.07
N PRO A 354 25.57 -1.60 10.85
CA PRO A 354 25.07 -2.40 9.73
C PRO A 354 25.20 -3.90 9.98
N TYR A 355 24.14 -4.66 9.69
CA TYR A 355 24.18 -6.11 9.61
C TYR A 355 24.60 -6.51 8.20
N THR A 356 25.57 -7.42 8.10
CA THR A 356 26.02 -7.94 6.81
C THR A 356 25.21 -9.17 6.43
N ILE A 357 24.46 -9.09 5.33
CA ILE A 357 23.76 -10.22 4.73
C ILE A 357 24.78 -11.07 3.96
N PRO A 358 24.96 -12.36 4.29
CA PRO A 358 25.89 -13.23 3.57
C PRO A 358 25.52 -13.32 2.09
N SER A 359 26.47 -13.06 1.20
CA SER A 359 26.27 -13.13 -0.26
C SER A 359 26.74 -14.45 -0.86
N SER A 360 27.47 -15.27 -0.08
CA SER A 360 28.05 -16.55 -0.55
C SER A 360 27.06 -17.58 -1.14
N THR A 361 25.77 -17.45 -0.83
CA THR A 361 24.68 -18.28 -1.37
C THR A 361 23.67 -17.49 -2.19
N LEU A 362 23.90 -16.18 -2.39
CA LEU A 362 23.02 -15.28 -3.14
C LEU A 362 23.73 -14.85 -4.41
N ALA A 363 23.13 -15.11 -5.57
CA ALA A 363 23.53 -14.41 -6.78
C ALA A 363 23.03 -12.97 -6.65
N LEU A 364 23.95 -12.02 -6.51
CA LEU A 364 23.67 -10.59 -6.53
C LEU A 364 24.01 -10.03 -7.90
N THR A 365 23.18 -9.09 -8.36
CA THR A 365 23.46 -8.30 -9.55
C THR A 365 23.36 -6.83 -9.17
N ASN A 366 24.43 -6.07 -9.37
CA ASN A 366 24.39 -4.61 -9.34
C ASN A 366 24.06 -4.09 -10.74
N ILE A 367 22.98 -3.32 -10.87
CA ILE A 367 22.56 -2.68 -12.12
C ILE A 367 22.69 -1.17 -11.94
N ASN A 368 23.49 -0.53 -12.80
CA ASN A 368 23.69 0.91 -12.79
C ASN A 368 23.60 1.51 -14.20
N GLY A 369 23.29 2.80 -14.27
CA GLY A 369 23.18 3.53 -15.54
C GLY A 369 22.77 4.99 -15.35
N THR A 370 22.41 5.65 -16.46
CA THR A 370 21.93 7.04 -16.47
C THR A 370 20.73 7.18 -17.37
N ALA A 371 19.61 7.67 -16.85
CA ALA A 371 18.42 8.00 -17.63
C ALA A 371 18.50 9.44 -18.13
N VAL A 372 18.32 9.64 -19.43
CA VAL A 372 18.27 10.96 -20.08
C VAL A 372 17.01 11.11 -20.93
N ASN A 373 16.47 12.32 -21.05
CA ASN A 373 15.35 12.62 -21.92
C ASN A 373 15.80 12.65 -23.41
N CYS A 374 14.90 13.02 -24.31
CA CYS A 374 15.19 13.07 -25.75
C CYS A 374 16.24 14.07 -26.19
N ASP A 375 16.44 15.11 -25.39
CA ASP A 375 17.44 16.14 -25.65
C ASP A 375 18.80 15.78 -25.02
N GLY A 376 18.89 14.61 -24.38
CA GLY A 376 20.08 14.12 -23.69
C GLY A 376 20.27 14.75 -22.31
N GLU A 377 19.27 15.45 -21.77
CA GLU A 377 19.32 16.01 -20.43
C GLU A 377 18.93 14.94 -19.38
N PRO A 378 19.47 15.00 -18.16
CA PRO A 378 19.13 14.03 -17.11
C PRO A 378 17.63 13.96 -16.79
N VAL A 379 17.10 12.75 -16.65
CA VAL A 379 15.75 12.53 -16.09
C VAL A 379 15.84 12.63 -14.56
N THR A 380 15.53 13.80 -14.01
CA THR A 380 15.64 14.07 -12.57
C THR A 380 14.37 13.79 -11.78
N ASN A 381 13.23 13.59 -12.46
CA ASN A 381 11.96 13.16 -11.87
C ASN A 381 11.50 11.84 -12.49
N GLY A 382 12.28 10.79 -12.24
CA GLY A 382 12.06 9.48 -12.82
C GLY A 382 12.42 8.35 -11.88
N TYR A 383 12.17 7.15 -12.35
CA TYR A 383 12.61 5.92 -11.69
C TYR A 383 12.90 4.84 -12.74
N THR A 384 13.67 3.85 -12.33
CA THR A 384 13.99 2.68 -13.15
C THR A 384 13.30 1.46 -12.57
N LYS A 385 12.55 0.75 -13.43
CA LYS A 385 12.05 -0.61 -13.18
C LYS A 385 13.11 -1.61 -13.64
N ILE A 386 13.51 -2.50 -12.74
CA ILE A 386 14.46 -3.58 -13.01
C ILE A 386 13.74 -4.90 -12.75
N ARG A 387 13.53 -5.71 -13.78
CA ARG A 387 12.91 -7.02 -13.67
C ARG A 387 13.97 -8.12 -13.72
N VAL A 388 14.00 -8.97 -12.69
CA VAL A 388 14.91 -10.12 -12.56
C VAL A 388 14.13 -11.28 -11.92
N ASN A 389 14.20 -12.50 -12.46
CA ASN A 389 13.42 -13.67 -11.98
C ASN A 389 11.91 -13.41 -11.82
N ASP A 390 11.30 -12.65 -12.72
CA ASP A 390 9.90 -12.20 -12.63
C ASP A 390 9.56 -11.29 -11.43
N VAL A 391 10.56 -10.82 -10.70
CA VAL A 391 10.44 -9.83 -9.63
C VAL A 391 10.80 -8.46 -10.19
N ASN A 392 9.91 -7.48 -9.97
CA ASN A 392 10.17 -6.08 -10.28
C ASN A 392 10.81 -5.40 -9.06
N TYR A 393 11.92 -4.72 -9.30
CA TYR A 393 12.57 -3.80 -8.36
C TYR A 393 12.48 -2.38 -8.91
N PHE A 394 12.48 -1.41 -8.01
CA PHE A 394 12.33 0.00 -8.34
C PHE A 394 13.43 0.81 -7.67
N THR A 395 14.01 1.74 -8.40
CA THR A 395 14.99 2.71 -7.85
C THR A 395 14.74 4.07 -8.47
N ALA A 396 14.78 5.13 -7.66
CA ALA A 396 14.61 6.49 -8.15
C ALA A 396 15.85 6.92 -8.95
N THR A 397 15.67 7.80 -9.93
CA THR A 397 16.81 8.46 -10.57
C THR A 397 17.34 9.59 -9.68
N ASP A 398 18.65 9.79 -9.69
CA ASP A 398 19.29 10.89 -8.99
C ASP A 398 18.73 12.23 -9.49
N ALA A 399 18.37 13.09 -8.53
CA ALA A 399 17.68 14.36 -8.79
C ALA A 399 18.52 15.40 -9.55
N THR A 400 19.81 15.13 -9.82
CA THR A 400 20.70 16.02 -10.56
C THR A 400 21.28 15.35 -11.80
N THR A 401 21.72 14.09 -11.69
CA THR A 401 22.47 13.40 -12.74
C THR A 401 21.61 12.43 -13.54
N GLY A 402 20.40 12.07 -13.07
CA GLY A 402 19.58 11.04 -13.68
C GLY A 402 20.16 9.62 -13.54
N THR A 403 21.21 9.45 -12.73
CA THR A 403 21.83 8.14 -12.50
C THR A 403 20.94 7.26 -11.65
N PHE A 404 20.99 5.95 -11.88
CA PHE A 404 20.40 4.95 -11.00
C PHE A 404 21.44 3.87 -10.69
N ASP A 405 21.36 3.33 -9.48
CA ASP A 405 22.22 2.25 -8.98
C ASP A 405 21.38 1.39 -8.02
N LEU A 406 21.29 0.10 -8.30
CA LEU A 406 20.58 -0.85 -7.44
C LEU A 406 21.23 -2.22 -7.48
N THR A 407 21.50 -2.77 -6.30
CA THR A 407 21.86 -4.19 -6.14
C THR A 407 20.61 -5.01 -5.82
N VAL A 408 20.35 -6.04 -6.64
CA VAL A 408 19.18 -6.94 -6.50
C VAL A 408 19.62 -8.39 -6.31
N ILE A 409 18.75 -9.18 -5.68
CA ILE A 409 18.94 -10.64 -5.55
C ILE A 409 18.42 -11.31 -6.84
N ASN A 410 19.32 -12.03 -7.51
CA ASN A 410 19.06 -12.79 -8.73
C ASN A 410 19.09 -14.30 -8.46
N CYS A 411 18.01 -14.85 -7.88
CA CYS A 411 17.84 -16.25 -7.48
C CYS A 411 18.33 -17.31 -8.48
N ASN A 412 18.18 -17.09 -9.79
CA ASN A 412 18.48 -18.09 -10.83
C ASN A 412 19.45 -17.60 -11.89
N GLU A 413 20.22 -16.54 -11.63
CA GLU A 413 21.16 -15.97 -12.60
C GLU A 413 20.47 -15.66 -13.95
N SER A 414 19.25 -15.12 -13.90
CA SER A 414 18.45 -14.80 -15.08
C SER A 414 18.80 -13.43 -15.67
N ASP A 415 18.41 -13.24 -16.93
CA ASP A 415 18.53 -11.96 -17.61
C ASP A 415 17.80 -10.84 -16.84
N ALA A 416 18.39 -9.66 -16.82
CA ALA A 416 17.81 -8.47 -16.24
C ALA A 416 17.18 -7.61 -17.34
N THR A 417 15.93 -7.18 -17.14
CA THR A 417 15.28 -6.20 -18.02
C THR A 417 15.16 -4.86 -17.31
N VAL A 418 15.64 -3.80 -17.95
CA VAL A 418 15.68 -2.44 -17.41
C VAL A 418 14.76 -1.54 -18.22
N THR A 419 13.91 -0.78 -17.55
CA THR A 419 13.04 0.24 -18.15
C THR A 419 13.12 1.51 -17.31
N ALA A 420 13.56 2.61 -17.91
CA ALA A 420 13.60 3.91 -17.25
C ALA A 420 12.34 4.72 -17.58
N LEU A 421 11.78 5.40 -16.59
CA LEU A 421 10.57 6.20 -16.71
C LEU A 421 10.87 7.64 -16.31
N ASP A 422 10.34 8.59 -17.08
CA ASP A 422 10.26 10.00 -16.73
C ASP A 422 8.81 10.31 -16.36
N VAL A 423 8.56 10.50 -15.06
CA VAL A 423 7.21 10.70 -14.52
C VAL A 423 6.67 12.08 -14.91
N ALA A 424 7.55 13.09 -14.99
CA ALA A 424 7.15 14.45 -15.33
C ALA A 424 6.86 14.60 -16.83
N ALA A 425 7.73 14.04 -17.67
CA ALA A 425 7.58 14.11 -19.13
C ALA A 425 6.67 13.01 -19.69
N VAL A 426 6.25 12.06 -18.84
CA VAL A 426 5.29 11.03 -19.23
C VAL A 426 5.85 10.14 -20.35
N LYS A 427 7.10 9.72 -20.16
CA LYS A 427 7.87 8.94 -21.14
C LYS A 427 8.53 7.73 -20.50
N GLN A 428 8.88 6.76 -21.33
CA GLN A 428 9.70 5.63 -20.94
C GLN A 428 10.80 5.33 -21.96
N SER A 429 11.74 4.49 -21.58
CA SER A 429 12.62 3.81 -22.54
C SER A 429 11.93 2.57 -23.10
N LEU A 430 12.41 2.06 -24.24
CA LEU A 430 12.17 0.66 -24.57
C LEU A 430 12.79 -0.25 -23.47
N PRO A 431 12.22 -1.43 -23.20
CA PRO A 431 12.85 -2.41 -22.32
C PRO A 431 14.21 -2.84 -22.87
N LEU A 432 15.25 -2.74 -22.05
CA LEU A 432 16.60 -3.21 -22.38
C LEU A 432 16.89 -4.50 -21.60
N THR A 433 17.16 -5.59 -22.32
CA THR A 433 17.50 -6.87 -21.72
C THR A 433 19.00 -7.09 -21.72
N PHE A 434 19.54 -7.45 -20.55
CA PHE A 434 20.94 -7.74 -20.32
C PHE A 434 21.08 -9.17 -19.84
N ALA A 435 22.02 -9.91 -20.42
CA ALA A 435 22.39 -11.22 -19.89
C ALA A 435 22.87 -11.08 -18.44
N TYR A 436 22.61 -12.11 -17.63
CA TYR A 436 23.09 -12.13 -16.26
C TYR A 436 24.59 -11.81 -16.17
N ALA A 437 24.90 -10.90 -15.26
CA ALA A 437 26.24 -10.62 -14.79
C ALA A 437 26.17 -10.15 -13.32
N PRO A 438 27.25 -10.30 -12.54
CA PRO A 438 27.32 -9.71 -11.19
C PRO A 438 27.23 -8.17 -11.21
N VAL A 439 27.69 -7.54 -12.30
CA VAL A 439 27.57 -6.10 -12.55
C VAL A 439 27.07 -5.89 -13.97
N ILE A 440 25.96 -5.17 -14.10
CA ILE A 440 25.35 -4.75 -15.35
C ILE A 440 25.44 -3.23 -15.44
N ASN A 441 26.26 -2.74 -16.35
CA ASN A 441 26.28 -1.32 -16.72
C ASN A 441 25.33 -1.12 -17.90
N ALA A 442 24.16 -0.54 -17.63
CA ALA A 442 23.14 -0.26 -18.62
C ALA A 442 23.47 0.96 -19.50
N GLY A 443 24.56 1.68 -19.20
CA GLY A 443 24.99 2.87 -19.92
C GLY A 443 23.98 4.02 -19.81
N THR A 444 23.92 4.83 -20.85
CA THR A 444 22.91 5.88 -20.99
C THR A 444 21.65 5.29 -21.62
N ILE A 445 20.54 5.39 -20.90
CA ILE A 445 19.20 5.00 -21.35
C ILE A 445 18.44 6.26 -21.74
N THR A 446 18.05 6.37 -23.01
CA THR A 446 17.20 7.47 -23.47
C THR A 446 15.73 7.14 -23.23
N VAL A 447 15.05 8.03 -22.52
CA VAL A 447 13.62 7.99 -22.19
C VAL A 447 12.88 8.87 -23.19
N CYS A 448 12.65 8.31 -24.38
CA CYS A 448 12.04 9.04 -25.49
C CYS A 448 10.72 8.51 -25.95
N GLU A 449 10.48 7.24 -25.70
CA GLU A 449 9.25 6.62 -26.11
C GLU A 449 8.16 7.32 -25.31
N ALA A 450 7.12 7.77 -26.03
CA ALA A 450 5.85 7.95 -25.36
C ALA A 450 5.59 6.66 -24.59
N ILE A 451 5.02 6.75 -23.41
CA ILE A 451 4.52 5.55 -22.78
C ILE A 451 3.48 5.00 -23.75
N ASN A 452 3.85 3.97 -24.53
CA ASN A 452 3.07 3.41 -25.63
C ASN A 452 1.75 2.81 -25.17
N GLU A 453 1.52 2.77 -23.88
CA GLU A 453 0.24 2.50 -23.29
C GLU A 453 -0.25 3.82 -22.71
N PHE A 454 -1.23 4.43 -23.36
CA PHE A 454 -1.82 5.67 -22.90
C PHE A 454 -3.28 5.77 -23.32
N ILE A 455 -4.01 6.62 -22.61
CA ILE A 455 -5.29 7.16 -23.05
C ILE A 455 -5.16 8.66 -22.95
N ASP A 456 -5.34 9.35 -24.06
CA ASP A 456 -5.17 10.79 -24.12
C ASP A 456 -6.47 11.40 -24.58
N VAL A 457 -7.09 12.22 -23.72
CA VAL A 457 -8.42 12.75 -23.96
C VAL A 457 -8.52 14.26 -23.83
N GLU A 458 -9.36 14.82 -24.68
CA GLU A 458 -9.70 16.23 -24.76
C GLU A 458 -11.23 16.39 -24.69
N VAL A 459 -11.68 17.27 -23.79
CA VAL A 459 -13.08 17.71 -23.72
C VAL A 459 -13.14 19.17 -24.16
N THR A 460 -13.89 19.45 -25.23
CA THR A 460 -13.98 20.79 -25.81
C THR A 460 -14.49 21.79 -24.77
N GLY A 461 -13.74 22.88 -24.56
CA GLY A 461 -14.06 23.90 -23.56
C GLY A 461 -13.40 23.67 -22.20
N TYR A 462 -12.67 22.56 -22.03
CA TYR A 462 -11.75 22.32 -20.94
C TYR A 462 -10.32 22.70 -21.33
N ALA A 463 -9.57 23.35 -20.43
CA ALA A 463 -8.26 23.90 -20.75
C ALA A 463 -7.12 22.87 -20.67
N ASP A 464 -7.30 21.80 -19.87
CA ASP A 464 -6.26 20.82 -19.62
C ASP A 464 -6.46 19.55 -20.46
N HIS A 465 -5.37 19.07 -21.06
CA HIS A 465 -5.31 17.77 -21.71
C HIS A 465 -5.23 16.67 -20.64
N VAL A 466 -6.00 15.59 -20.78
CA VAL A 466 -6.06 14.53 -19.77
C VAL A 466 -5.40 13.28 -20.32
N VAL A 467 -4.14 13.07 -19.93
CA VAL A 467 -3.36 11.89 -20.30
C VAL A 467 -3.36 10.89 -19.14
N PHE A 468 -3.65 9.64 -19.47
CA PHE A 468 -3.50 8.47 -18.62
C PHE A 468 -2.39 7.59 -19.16
N LEU A 469 -1.62 6.95 -18.27
CA LEU A 469 -0.42 6.19 -18.63
C LEU A 469 -0.47 4.78 -18.09
N LEU A 470 0.02 3.85 -18.91
CA LEU A 470 -0.04 2.42 -18.67
C LEU A 470 -1.48 1.93 -18.37
N PRO A 471 -2.50 2.29 -19.19
CA PRO A 471 -3.88 1.81 -19.08
C PRO A 471 -4.00 0.29 -19.19
N THR A 472 -4.88 -0.33 -18.41
CA THR A 472 -5.23 -1.73 -18.63
C THR A 472 -6.16 -1.90 -19.82
N VAL A 473 -5.95 -2.96 -20.60
CA VAL A 473 -6.98 -3.55 -21.46
C VAL A 473 -7.36 -4.95 -20.96
N SER A 474 -8.66 -5.21 -20.82
CA SER A 474 -9.16 -6.58 -20.65
C SER A 474 -9.89 -7.00 -21.92
N ILE A 475 -9.44 -8.11 -22.49
CA ILE A 475 -10.03 -8.69 -23.71
C ILE A 475 -10.66 -10.03 -23.37
N GLN A 476 -11.99 -10.08 -23.46
CA GLN A 476 -12.74 -11.32 -23.57
C GLN A 476 -12.95 -11.64 -25.05
N THR A 477 -13.56 -12.79 -25.37
CA THR A 477 -13.65 -13.34 -26.74
C THR A 477 -13.95 -12.31 -27.83
N ILE A 478 -14.86 -11.37 -27.56
CA ILE A 478 -15.14 -10.22 -28.42
C ILE A 478 -15.16 -8.87 -27.69
N HIS A 479 -15.25 -8.88 -26.35
CA HIS A 479 -15.48 -7.68 -25.54
C HIS A 479 -14.15 -7.15 -25.01
N ASN A 480 -13.82 -5.93 -25.39
CA ASN A 480 -12.63 -5.23 -24.92
C ASN A 480 -13.07 -4.15 -23.93
N THR A 481 -12.30 -3.99 -22.87
CA THR A 481 -12.45 -2.87 -21.96
C THR A 481 -11.10 -2.20 -21.81
N ILE A 482 -11.07 -0.88 -21.98
CA ILE A 482 -9.90 -0.05 -21.69
C ILE A 482 -10.24 0.75 -20.45
N ASN A 483 -9.36 0.75 -19.44
CA ASN A 483 -9.49 1.62 -18.28
C ASN A 483 -8.17 2.33 -17.98
N ALA A 484 -8.25 3.43 -17.23
CA ALA A 484 -7.09 4.06 -16.62
C ALA A 484 -7.47 4.99 -15.46
N SER A 485 -6.54 5.22 -14.54
CA SER A 485 -6.62 6.20 -13.45
C SER A 485 -5.37 7.07 -13.38
N ASP A 486 -5.41 8.24 -12.71
CA ASP A 486 -4.30 9.23 -12.74
C ASP A 486 -2.97 8.73 -12.13
N SER A 487 -1.99 8.34 -12.95
CA SER A 487 -0.65 8.00 -12.46
C SER A 487 0.27 9.20 -12.19
N THR A 488 -0.18 10.44 -12.43
CA THR A 488 0.65 11.66 -12.48
C THR A 488 0.49 12.64 -11.31
N GLN A 489 -0.38 12.36 -10.33
CA GLN A 489 -0.58 13.20 -9.13
C GLN A 489 -1.07 14.63 -9.43
N THR A 490 -1.81 14.84 -10.53
CA THR A 490 -2.29 16.19 -10.90
C THR A 490 -3.78 16.42 -10.60
N GLY A 491 -4.52 15.39 -10.17
CA GLY A 491 -5.89 15.48 -9.66
C GLY A 491 -6.65 14.15 -9.74
N PHE A 492 -7.94 14.12 -9.36
CA PHE A 492 -8.77 12.94 -9.63
C PHE A 492 -8.97 12.83 -11.15
N LYS A 493 -8.50 11.74 -11.79
CA LYS A 493 -8.81 11.41 -13.20
C LYS A 493 -9.12 9.91 -13.33
N TYR A 494 -10.15 9.59 -14.10
CA TYR A 494 -10.57 8.22 -14.42
C TYR A 494 -11.08 8.14 -15.86
N PHE A 495 -10.76 7.04 -16.54
CA PHE A 495 -11.30 6.69 -17.84
C PHE A 495 -11.70 5.22 -17.89
N TYR A 496 -12.84 4.93 -18.50
CA TYR A 496 -13.29 3.59 -18.83
C TYR A 496 -14.08 3.59 -20.13
N ALA A 497 -13.79 2.64 -21.01
CA ALA A 497 -14.55 2.38 -22.22
C ALA A 497 -14.60 0.88 -22.52
N GLY A 498 -15.80 0.30 -22.59
CA GLY A 498 -16.05 -1.06 -23.07
C GLY A 498 -16.58 -1.07 -24.51
N PHE A 499 -16.02 -1.90 -25.39
CA PHE A 499 -16.41 -2.01 -26.81
C PHE A 499 -16.08 -3.40 -27.39
N ASP A 500 -16.88 -3.84 -28.36
CA ASP A 500 -16.70 -5.15 -28.99
C ASP A 500 -15.92 -5.02 -30.30
N ALA A 501 -14.63 -5.34 -30.29
CA ALA A 501 -13.74 -5.27 -31.44
C ALA A 501 -12.88 -6.53 -31.55
N THR A 502 -12.60 -6.95 -32.78
CA THR A 502 -11.73 -8.10 -33.08
C THR A 502 -10.77 -7.83 -34.25
N ALA A 503 -10.82 -6.63 -34.83
CA ALA A 503 -10.04 -6.18 -35.97
C ALA A 503 -10.04 -4.63 -36.02
N PRO A 504 -9.27 -3.99 -36.91
CA PRO A 504 -9.45 -2.58 -37.20
C PRO A 504 -10.85 -2.28 -37.74
N GLY A 505 -11.45 -1.16 -37.31
CA GLY A 505 -12.81 -0.78 -37.69
C GLY A 505 -13.41 0.26 -36.75
N THR A 506 -14.64 0.66 -37.05
CA THR A 506 -15.42 1.59 -36.22
C THR A 506 -16.43 0.82 -35.40
N TYR A 507 -16.38 1.05 -34.10
CA TYR A 507 -17.17 0.40 -33.06
C TYR A 507 -17.84 1.45 -32.20
N THR A 508 -18.68 0.97 -31.30
CA THR A 508 -19.46 1.79 -30.38
C THR A 508 -19.26 1.32 -28.96
N THR A 509 -19.12 2.24 -28.01
CA THR A 509 -18.98 1.87 -26.60
C THR A 509 -20.28 1.26 -26.08
N GLN A 510 -20.18 0.16 -25.35
CA GLN A 510 -21.29 -0.43 -24.58
C GLN A 510 -21.44 0.26 -23.22
N ALA A 511 -20.33 0.74 -22.66
CA ALA A 511 -20.28 1.56 -21.48
C ALA A 511 -19.06 2.48 -21.57
N CYS A 512 -19.21 3.75 -21.19
CA CYS A 512 -18.09 4.66 -21.04
C CYS A 512 -18.33 5.58 -19.84
N GLU A 513 -17.33 5.68 -18.98
CA GLU A 513 -17.34 6.57 -17.83
C GLU A 513 -15.99 7.28 -17.74
N MET A 514 -16.05 8.58 -17.49
CA MET A 514 -14.87 9.40 -17.28
C MET A 514 -15.10 10.32 -16.09
N ALA A 515 -14.04 10.67 -15.40
CA ALA A 515 -14.11 11.72 -14.40
C ALA A 515 -12.80 12.47 -14.35
N PHE A 516 -12.87 13.78 -14.23
CA PHE A 516 -11.69 14.60 -13.94
C PHE A 516 -12.07 15.87 -13.17
N GLU A 517 -11.15 16.38 -12.36
CA GLU A 517 -11.34 17.60 -11.56
C GLU A 517 -11.21 18.86 -12.44
N LEU A 518 -12.19 19.77 -12.41
CA LEU A 518 -12.08 21.07 -13.10
C LEU A 518 -11.44 22.12 -12.16
N PRO A 519 -10.61 23.05 -12.68
CA PRO A 519 -10.01 24.12 -11.89
C PRO A 519 -11.04 24.93 -11.10
N GLY A 520 -10.91 24.92 -9.77
CA GLY A 520 -11.72 25.73 -8.87
C GLY A 520 -13.07 25.13 -8.45
N THR A 521 -13.28 23.82 -8.63
CA THR A 521 -14.52 23.11 -8.25
C THR A 521 -14.23 21.72 -7.67
N ASN A 522 -15.10 21.24 -6.77
CA ASN A 522 -15.06 19.86 -6.28
C ASN A 522 -15.76 18.92 -7.29
N THR A 523 -14.95 18.27 -8.14
CA THR A 523 -15.22 17.06 -8.96
C THR A 523 -16.44 17.05 -9.91
N TYR A 524 -16.20 16.81 -11.21
CA TYR A 524 -17.26 16.45 -12.17
C TYR A 524 -17.01 15.04 -12.72
N VAL A 525 -18.08 14.22 -12.76
CA VAL A 525 -18.08 12.93 -13.47
C VAL A 525 -18.66 13.19 -14.85
N TYR A 526 -17.82 13.04 -15.87
CA TYR A 526 -18.26 13.07 -17.25
C TYR A 526 -18.78 11.68 -17.65
N ARG A 527 -20.09 11.51 -17.66
CA ARG A 527 -20.71 10.27 -18.13
C ARG A 527 -21.20 10.44 -19.55
N SER A 528 -20.92 9.44 -20.38
CA SER A 528 -21.60 9.33 -21.65
C SER A 528 -22.88 8.52 -21.44
N ASP A 529 -24.02 9.21 -21.32
CA ASP A 529 -25.34 8.57 -21.46
C ASP A 529 -25.62 8.18 -22.93
N ALA A 530 -24.80 8.71 -23.86
CA ALA A 530 -24.80 8.38 -25.28
C ALA A 530 -23.74 7.32 -25.61
N VAL A 531 -23.85 6.73 -26.79
CA VAL A 531 -22.88 5.77 -27.31
C VAL A 531 -21.71 6.53 -27.95
N LEU A 532 -20.49 6.41 -27.41
CA LEU A 532 -19.28 6.96 -28.03
C LEU A 532 -18.83 6.08 -29.20
N THR A 533 -18.13 6.70 -30.15
CA THR A 533 -17.52 6.02 -31.30
C THR A 533 -16.08 5.65 -30.95
N ILE A 534 -15.71 4.38 -31.12
CA ILE A 534 -14.35 3.86 -31.00
C ILE A 534 -13.87 3.50 -32.41
N GLU A 535 -12.85 4.18 -32.92
CA GLU A 535 -12.20 3.83 -34.17
C GLU A 535 -10.90 3.09 -33.87
N VAL A 536 -10.91 1.76 -33.99
CA VAL A 536 -9.70 0.95 -33.89
C VAL A 536 -8.94 1.03 -35.21
N THR A 537 -7.76 1.65 -35.19
CA THR A 537 -6.90 1.82 -36.37
C THR A 537 -5.91 0.66 -36.53
N TYR A 538 -5.56 0.00 -35.43
CA TYR A 538 -4.72 -1.19 -35.40
C TYR A 538 -5.17 -2.15 -34.30
N TYR A 539 -5.22 -3.45 -34.61
CA TYR A 539 -5.60 -4.50 -33.66
C TYR A 539 -4.58 -5.64 -33.75
N GLY A 540 -3.53 -5.53 -32.95
CA GLY A 540 -2.41 -6.48 -32.91
C GLY A 540 -2.77 -7.84 -32.32
N GLY A 541 -1.82 -8.78 -32.42
CA GLY A 541 -1.88 -10.06 -31.71
C GLY A 541 -1.66 -9.90 -30.19
N PRO A 542 -1.78 -10.97 -29.38
CA PRO A 542 -1.26 -10.98 -28.02
C PRO A 542 0.25 -10.64 -28.00
N GLY A 543 0.66 -9.75 -27.10
CA GLY A 543 1.99 -9.14 -27.04
C GLY A 543 2.21 -7.95 -28.00
N ASP A 544 1.15 -7.42 -28.61
CA ASP A 544 1.18 -6.29 -29.55
C ASP A 544 0.03 -5.30 -29.23
N TYR A 545 -0.07 -4.15 -29.91
CA TYR A 545 -0.95 -3.06 -29.46
C TYR A 545 -2.37 -3.08 -30.08
N ILE A 546 -3.33 -2.50 -29.36
CA ILE A 546 -4.57 -1.96 -29.95
C ILE A 546 -4.46 -0.44 -29.95
N LEU A 547 -4.57 0.15 -31.13
CA LEU A 547 -4.51 1.60 -31.34
C LEU A 547 -5.86 2.09 -31.82
N GLY A 548 -6.27 3.26 -31.36
CA GLY A 548 -7.49 3.85 -31.85
C GLY A 548 -7.80 5.23 -31.32
N ASN A 549 -8.95 5.73 -31.76
CA ASN A 549 -9.54 6.98 -31.33
C ASN A 549 -10.86 6.70 -30.63
N VAL A 550 -11.21 7.55 -29.67
CA VAL A 550 -12.55 7.61 -29.09
C VAL A 550 -13.12 9.01 -29.34
N SER A 551 -14.38 9.11 -29.71
CA SER A 551 -15.03 10.41 -29.89
C SER A 551 -16.53 10.36 -29.64
N GLY A 552 -17.10 11.49 -29.25
CA GLY A 552 -18.54 11.63 -29.06
C GLY A 552 -18.88 12.81 -28.16
N ILE A 553 -19.92 12.65 -27.36
CA ILE A 553 -20.42 13.67 -26.44
C ILE A 553 -20.42 13.08 -25.03
N VAL A 554 -19.87 13.80 -24.07
CA VAL A 554 -19.92 13.47 -22.64
C VAL A 554 -20.74 14.52 -21.89
N THR A 555 -21.32 14.15 -20.74
CA THR A 555 -22.17 15.05 -19.93
C THR A 555 -21.67 15.20 -18.51
N THR A 556 -21.83 16.36 -17.88
CA THR A 556 -21.43 16.60 -16.47
C THR A 556 -22.22 15.81 -15.42
N GLY A 557 -23.17 14.98 -15.85
CA GLY A 557 -24.03 14.16 -15.00
C GLY A 557 -25.19 14.94 -14.35
N PRO A 558 -26.16 14.22 -13.75
CA PRO A 558 -27.46 14.77 -13.32
C PRO A 558 -27.34 15.77 -12.17
N ASN A 559 -26.30 15.66 -11.35
CA ASN A 559 -26.05 16.58 -10.23
C ASN A 559 -25.49 17.93 -10.68
N ASN A 560 -25.09 18.06 -11.95
CA ASN A 560 -24.37 19.21 -12.48
C ASN A 560 -24.96 19.73 -13.80
N GLY A 561 -26.28 19.58 -13.97
CA GLY A 561 -27.03 20.23 -15.05
C GLY A 561 -27.00 19.53 -16.40
N ASN A 562 -26.43 18.32 -16.52
CA ASN A 562 -26.39 17.52 -17.75
C ASN A 562 -25.90 18.32 -18.98
N VAL A 563 -24.85 19.11 -18.81
CA VAL A 563 -24.29 19.90 -19.92
C VAL A 563 -23.46 18.98 -20.79
N GLU A 564 -23.76 18.98 -22.10
CA GLU A 564 -23.06 18.18 -23.11
C GLU A 564 -21.79 18.88 -23.60
N TYR A 565 -20.70 18.13 -23.67
CA TYR A 565 -19.42 18.58 -24.22
C TYR A 565 -18.93 17.62 -25.29
N PRO A 566 -18.46 18.13 -26.45
CA PRO A 566 -17.72 17.32 -27.39
C PRO A 566 -16.46 16.74 -26.75
N PHE A 567 -16.21 15.48 -27.05
CA PHE A 567 -15.14 14.68 -26.49
C PHE A 567 -14.41 13.96 -27.61
N THR A 568 -13.09 14.01 -27.55
CA THR A 568 -12.19 13.25 -28.42
C THR A 568 -11.05 12.70 -27.61
N GLY A 569 -10.51 11.56 -28.03
CA GLY A 569 -9.33 10.99 -27.43
C GLY A 569 -8.66 10.00 -28.35
N THR A 570 -7.41 9.68 -28.01
CA THR A 570 -6.61 8.66 -28.66
C THR A 570 -6.15 7.67 -27.60
N PHE A 571 -6.03 6.40 -27.96
CA PHE A 571 -5.53 5.38 -27.04
C PHE A 571 -4.55 4.46 -27.74
N SER A 572 -3.62 3.99 -26.95
CA SER A 572 -2.71 2.90 -27.29
C SER A 572 -2.66 1.99 -26.07
N VAL A 573 -3.00 0.72 -26.23
CA VAL A 573 -3.05 -0.25 -25.12
C VAL A 573 -2.37 -1.54 -25.56
N LEU A 574 -1.57 -2.16 -24.69
CA LEU A 574 -0.95 -3.44 -25.00
C LEU A 574 -1.99 -4.55 -24.89
N ARG A 575 -2.18 -5.33 -25.95
CA ARG A 575 -2.98 -6.55 -25.89
C ARG A 575 -2.14 -7.64 -25.26
N GLU A 576 -2.38 -7.93 -23.98
CA GLU A 576 -1.76 -9.06 -23.28
C GLU A 576 -2.09 -10.42 -23.91
#